data_AF-A0A8H7PG66-F1
#
_entry.id   AF-A0A8H7PG66-F1
#
_cell.length_a   1.000
_cell.length_b   1.000
_cell.length_c   1.000
_cell.angle_alpha   90.00
_cell.angle_beta   90.00
_cell.angle_gamma   90.00
#
_symmetry.space_group_name_H-M   'P 1'
#
loop_
_entity.id
_entity.type
_entity.pdbx_description
1 polymer ?
#
loop_
_entity_poly.entity_id
_entity_poly.type
_entity_poly.pdbx_seq_one_letter_code
_entity_poly.pdbx_strand_id
1 'polypeptide(L)'
;MSDTELELRWKGHAYDINFDEFPNGLEQATLADLKEKAKRVTGVPVNAMKLLASGAVMKDDSSPLSLYGLRPGSKVLLLGQRPNILTQSFQARLTEQTASGNPEEASLISRINHILKDMNDNMTKINQYEHEVGKFVQSRNQDPKAKKKLLEMGMFLSEKLMQALLALDGIQCQPGFHTARQKRKEGVNLAQDLHDRVDQIKAILKNASL
;
A
#
# COMPACT_ATOMS: atom_id res chain seq x y z
N MET A 1 29.36 -20.11 15.32
CA MET A 1 28.40 -19.05 14.95
C MET A 1 28.47 -18.96 13.46
N SER A 2 27.42 -19.40 12.76
CA SER A 2 27.39 -19.50 11.31
C SER A 2 27.43 -18.10 10.72
N ASP A 3 28.42 -17.81 9.87
CA ASP A 3 28.69 -16.49 9.29
C ASP A 3 27.71 -16.13 8.14
N THR A 4 26.55 -16.80 8.10
CA THR A 4 25.57 -16.76 7.00
C THR A 4 24.12 -16.69 7.47
N GLU A 5 23.87 -16.30 8.72
CA GLU A 5 22.50 -16.22 9.28
C GLU A 5 22.08 -14.78 9.58
N LEU A 6 20.78 -14.47 9.45
CA LEU A 6 20.16 -13.27 10.01
C LEU A 6 19.07 -13.66 11.02
N GLU A 7 18.84 -12.79 12.00
CA GLU A 7 17.83 -13.00 13.04
C GLU A 7 16.54 -12.25 12.67
N LEU A 8 15.47 -12.99 12.37
CA LEU A 8 14.13 -12.44 12.15
C LEU A 8 13.34 -12.48 13.48
N ARG A 9 12.91 -11.32 13.97
CA ARG A 9 12.08 -11.21 15.17
C ARG A 9 10.61 -11.02 14.83
N TRP A 10 9.73 -11.84 15.39
CA TRP A 10 8.28 -11.68 15.29
C TRP A 10 7.58 -12.06 16.59
N LYS A 11 6.74 -11.16 17.13
CA LYS A 11 5.97 -11.37 18.37
C LYS A 11 6.79 -11.91 19.56
N GLY A 12 8.01 -11.42 19.73
CA GLY A 12 8.89 -11.85 20.82
C GLY A 12 9.67 -13.14 20.57
N HIS A 13 9.43 -13.81 19.44
CA HIS A 13 10.23 -14.96 18.99
C HIS A 13 11.29 -14.52 17.98
N ALA A 14 12.46 -15.17 18.03
CA ALA A 14 13.54 -15.02 17.07
C ALA A 14 13.60 -16.28 16.19
N TYR A 15 13.81 -16.08 14.89
CA TYR A 15 13.94 -17.12 13.89
C TYR A 15 15.24 -16.87 13.13
N ASP A 16 16.10 -17.87 13.05
CA ASP A 16 17.32 -17.78 12.26
C ASP A 16 16.98 -18.08 10.80
N ILE A 17 17.35 -17.15 9.92
CA ILE A 17 17.20 -17.29 8.47
C ILE A 17 18.59 -17.41 7.88
N ASN A 18 18.88 -18.57 7.30
CA ASN A 18 20.16 -18.83 6.66
C ASN A 18 20.12 -18.32 5.21
N PHE A 19 21.12 -17.52 4.84
CA PHE A 19 21.24 -16.96 3.50
C PHE A 19 21.52 -18.00 2.40
N ASP A 20 22.10 -19.14 2.76
CA ASP A 20 22.40 -20.24 1.83
C ASP A 20 21.13 -20.91 1.30
N GLU A 21 19.99 -20.69 1.97
CA GLU A 21 18.69 -21.20 1.54
C GLU A 21 18.00 -20.29 0.50
N PHE A 22 18.59 -19.13 0.16
CA PHE A 22 18.07 -18.28 -0.91
C PHE A 22 18.44 -18.84 -2.29
N PRO A 23 17.54 -18.78 -3.28
CA PRO A 23 17.75 -19.39 -4.60
C PRO A 23 19.04 -18.93 -5.30
N ASN A 24 19.46 -17.68 -5.07
CA ASN A 24 20.61 -17.05 -5.72
C ASN A 24 21.72 -16.64 -4.72
N GLY A 25 21.68 -17.15 -3.48
CA GLY A 25 22.60 -16.77 -2.40
C GLY A 25 22.44 -15.33 -1.88
N LEU A 26 23.27 -14.94 -0.90
CA LEU A 26 23.18 -13.64 -0.21
C LEU A 26 23.27 -12.42 -1.12
N GLU A 27 24.15 -12.44 -2.13
CA GLU A 27 24.44 -11.26 -2.96
C GLU A 27 23.28 -10.86 -3.87
N GLN A 28 22.43 -11.83 -4.23
CA GLN A 28 21.29 -11.62 -5.12
C GLN A 28 19.94 -11.80 -4.41
N ALA A 29 19.95 -12.18 -3.13
CA ALA A 29 18.73 -12.28 -2.34
C ALA A 29 18.03 -10.92 -2.29
N THR A 30 16.74 -10.92 -2.63
CA THR A 30 15.90 -9.74 -2.64
C THR A 30 15.04 -9.67 -1.39
N LEU A 31 14.40 -8.51 -1.16
CA LEU A 31 13.39 -8.39 -0.11
C LEU A 31 12.21 -9.35 -0.33
N ALA A 32 11.84 -9.66 -1.57
CA ALA A 32 10.82 -10.66 -1.88
C ALA A 32 11.21 -12.05 -1.33
N ASP A 33 12.45 -12.47 -1.56
CA ASP A 33 12.96 -13.76 -1.08
C ASP A 33 12.90 -13.85 0.45
N LEU A 34 13.33 -12.78 1.14
CA LEU A 34 13.27 -12.71 2.59
C LEU A 34 11.83 -12.79 3.12
N LYS A 35 10.87 -12.12 2.48
CA LYS A 35 9.46 -12.22 2.85
C LYS A 35 8.90 -13.63 2.63
N GLU A 36 9.25 -14.29 1.52
CA GLU A 36 8.85 -15.68 1.28
C GLU A 36 9.44 -16.64 2.33
N LYS A 37 10.69 -16.45 2.72
CA LYS A 37 11.30 -17.23 3.80
C LYS A 37 10.64 -16.94 5.15
N ALA A 38 10.40 -15.67 5.46
CA ALA A 38 9.67 -15.24 6.66
C ALA A 38 8.27 -15.85 6.73
N LYS A 39 7.58 -15.98 5.59
CA LYS A 39 6.26 -16.62 5.50
C LYS A 39 6.33 -18.08 5.87
N ARG A 40 7.33 -18.81 5.40
CA ARG A 40 7.49 -20.24 5.72
C ARG A 40 7.68 -20.47 7.22
N VAL A 41 8.45 -19.61 7.89
CA VAL A 41 8.77 -19.79 9.33
C VAL A 41 7.70 -19.20 10.26
N THR A 42 7.04 -18.10 9.87
CA THR A 42 6.04 -17.43 10.73
C THR A 42 4.59 -17.77 10.38
N GLY A 43 4.32 -18.20 9.15
CA GLY A 43 2.98 -18.34 8.58
C GLY A 43 2.26 -17.02 8.30
N VAL A 44 2.93 -15.87 8.45
CA VAL A 44 2.37 -14.58 8.06
C VAL A 44 2.34 -14.48 6.52
N PRO A 45 1.23 -14.05 5.90
CA PRO A 45 1.17 -13.82 4.46
C PRO A 45 2.11 -12.69 4.05
N VAL A 46 2.78 -12.82 2.91
CA VAL A 46 3.74 -11.80 2.39
C VAL A 46 3.10 -10.43 2.32
N ASN A 47 1.85 -10.37 1.85
CA ASN A 47 1.12 -9.10 1.70
C ASN A 47 0.64 -8.49 3.02
N ALA A 48 0.73 -9.24 4.13
CA ALA A 48 0.47 -8.77 5.48
C ALA A 48 1.76 -8.45 6.27
N MET A 49 2.94 -8.58 5.66
CA MET A 49 4.22 -8.29 6.30
C MET A 49 4.69 -6.86 6.06
N LYS A 50 5.23 -6.27 7.13
CA LYS A 50 6.14 -5.12 7.09
C LYS A 50 7.43 -5.54 7.77
N LEU A 51 8.52 -5.55 7.02
CA LEU A 51 9.85 -5.87 7.56
C LEU A 51 10.61 -4.57 7.85
N LEU A 52 11.24 -4.51 9.01
CA LEU A 52 12.05 -3.38 9.43
C LEU A 52 13.50 -3.82 9.65
N ALA A 53 14.42 -3.08 9.06
CA ALA A 53 15.86 -3.23 9.25
C ALA A 53 16.40 -1.89 9.74
N SER A 54 17.21 -1.90 10.81
CA SER A 54 17.84 -0.68 11.36
C SER A 54 16.86 0.48 11.61
N GLY A 55 15.63 0.17 12.01
CA GLY A 55 14.58 1.17 12.29
C GLY A 55 13.80 1.67 11.06
N ALA A 56 14.17 1.27 9.84
CA ALA A 56 13.48 1.66 8.61
C ALA A 56 12.62 0.52 8.06
N VAL A 57 11.43 0.85 7.53
CA VAL A 57 10.57 -0.11 6.84
C VAL A 57 11.13 -0.39 5.44
N MET A 58 11.38 -1.66 5.13
CA MET A 58 11.78 -2.12 3.80
C MET A 58 10.55 -2.19 2.89
N LYS A 59 10.63 -1.61 1.69
CA LYS A 59 9.45 -1.34 0.84
C LYS A 59 9.51 -1.95 -0.56
N ASP A 60 10.69 -1.99 -1.17
CA ASP A 60 10.88 -2.49 -2.53
C ASP A 60 11.29 -3.96 -2.49
N ASP A 61 10.40 -4.81 -2.99
CA ASP A 61 10.54 -6.26 -3.00
C ASP A 61 11.58 -6.75 -4.01
N SER A 62 11.91 -5.93 -5.03
CA SER A 62 12.94 -6.23 -6.02
C SER A 62 14.35 -5.79 -5.59
N SER A 63 14.45 -4.95 -4.57
CA SER A 63 15.73 -4.47 -4.05
C SER A 63 16.51 -5.59 -3.37
N PRO A 64 17.82 -5.74 -3.66
CA PRO A 64 18.72 -6.63 -2.93
C PRO A 64 18.74 -6.32 -1.43
N LEU A 65 18.87 -7.35 -0.59
CA LEU A 65 18.96 -7.22 0.86
C LEU A 65 20.15 -6.35 1.29
N SER A 66 21.24 -6.37 0.52
CA SER A 66 22.43 -5.56 0.73
C SER A 66 22.17 -4.05 0.67
N LEU A 67 21.21 -3.58 -0.14
CA LEU A 67 20.82 -2.16 -0.21
C LEU A 67 20.15 -1.69 1.09
N TYR A 68 19.51 -2.60 1.81
CA TYR A 68 18.96 -2.33 3.14
C TYR A 68 20.01 -2.47 4.26
N GLY A 69 21.28 -2.72 3.90
CA GLY A 69 22.38 -2.93 4.84
C GLY A 69 22.34 -4.28 5.53
N LEU A 70 21.57 -5.24 5.03
CA LEU A 70 21.49 -6.57 5.63
C LEU A 70 22.73 -7.38 5.29
N ARG A 71 23.34 -7.90 6.35
CA ARG A 71 24.53 -8.76 6.37
C ARG A 71 24.33 -9.91 7.35
N PRO A 72 25.17 -10.95 7.34
CA PRO A 72 25.23 -11.92 8.43
C PRO A 72 25.24 -11.26 9.81
N GLY A 73 24.45 -11.79 10.74
CA GLY A 73 24.20 -11.26 12.08
C GLY A 73 23.20 -10.11 12.16
N SER A 74 22.63 -9.65 11.04
CA SER A 74 21.63 -8.57 11.04
C SER A 74 20.34 -8.98 11.71
N LYS A 75 19.66 -7.99 12.31
CA LYS A 75 18.36 -8.17 12.97
C LYS A 75 17.26 -7.51 12.16
N VAL A 76 16.25 -8.28 11.81
CA VAL A 76 15.06 -7.81 11.08
C VAL A 76 13.84 -7.99 11.96
N LEU A 77 13.02 -6.95 12.11
CA LEU A 77 11.75 -7.03 12.81
C LEU A 77 10.61 -7.24 11.81
N LEU A 78 9.81 -8.28 12.01
CA LEU A 78 8.58 -8.52 11.27
C LEU A 78 7.39 -7.97 12.04
N LEU A 79 6.64 -7.08 11.40
CA LEU A 79 5.30 -6.68 11.81
C LEU A 79 4.29 -7.31 10.87
N GLY A 80 3.34 -8.04 11.42
CA GLY A 80 2.33 -8.74 10.65
C GLY A 80 1.57 -9.74 11.51
N GLN A 81 0.44 -10.21 10.99
CA GLN A 81 -0.40 -11.19 11.68
C GLN A 81 -0.55 -12.45 10.84
N ARG A 82 -0.40 -13.60 11.52
CA ARG A 82 -0.74 -14.88 10.93
C ARG A 82 -2.26 -15.04 10.94
N PRO A 83 -2.88 -15.39 9.81
CA PRO A 83 -4.30 -15.69 9.75
C PRO A 83 -4.60 -16.95 10.57
N ASN A 84 -5.65 -16.91 11.39
CA ASN A 84 -6.13 -18.08 12.12
C ASN A 84 -6.99 -18.96 11.19
N ILE A 85 -6.33 -19.74 10.35
CA ILE A 85 -6.95 -20.60 9.33
C ILE A 85 -7.79 -21.76 9.89
N LEU A 86 -7.71 -22.03 11.20
CA LEU A 86 -8.35 -23.20 11.82
C LEU A 86 -9.80 -22.93 12.23
N THR A 87 -10.27 -21.68 12.19
CA THR A 87 -11.65 -21.37 12.55
C THR A 87 -12.55 -21.43 11.31
N GLN A 88 -13.67 -22.13 11.44
CA GLN A 88 -14.64 -22.28 10.35
C GLN A 88 -15.20 -20.93 9.87
N SER A 89 -15.32 -19.96 10.78
CA SER A 89 -15.69 -18.59 10.45
C SER A 89 -14.64 -17.83 9.63
N PHE A 90 -13.35 -18.13 9.81
CA PHE A 90 -12.29 -17.54 9.00
C PHE A 90 -12.25 -18.16 7.61
N GLN A 91 -12.41 -19.48 7.51
CA GLN A 91 -12.41 -20.19 6.22
C GLN A 91 -13.61 -19.79 5.35
N ALA A 92 -14.80 -19.62 5.96
CA ALA A 92 -15.97 -19.07 5.28
C ALA A 92 -15.72 -17.64 4.75
N ARG A 93 -15.12 -16.75 5.56
CA ARG A 93 -14.75 -15.40 5.13
C ARG A 93 -13.72 -15.39 4.00
N LEU A 94 -12.75 -16.32 4.01
CA LEU A 94 -11.80 -16.46 2.91
C LEU A 94 -12.52 -16.82 1.61
N THR A 95 -13.40 -17.82 1.63
CA THR A 95 -14.15 -18.24 0.43
C THR A 95 -15.16 -17.20 -0.05
N GLU A 96 -15.73 -16.40 0.86
CA GLU A 96 -16.63 -15.30 0.48
C GLU A 96 -15.86 -14.11 -0.12
N GLN A 97 -14.68 -13.80 0.40
CA GLN A 97 -13.93 -12.60 0.03
C GLN A 97 -12.90 -12.83 -1.08
N THR A 98 -12.55 -14.08 -1.39
CA THR A 98 -11.50 -14.42 -2.36
C THR A 98 -12.01 -15.47 -3.34
N ALA A 99 -11.57 -15.40 -4.60
CA ALA A 99 -11.89 -16.44 -5.57
C ALA A 99 -11.11 -17.73 -5.31
N SER A 100 -9.91 -17.61 -4.73
CA SER A 100 -8.97 -18.73 -4.55
C SER A 100 -9.06 -19.42 -3.18
N GLY A 101 -9.73 -18.83 -2.18
CA GLY A 101 -9.64 -19.26 -0.78
C GLY A 101 -8.26 -19.02 -0.15
N ASN A 102 -7.36 -18.32 -0.84
CA ASN A 102 -5.97 -18.13 -0.41
C ASN A 102 -5.83 -16.95 0.57
N PRO A 103 -5.20 -17.14 1.75
CA PRO A 103 -4.93 -16.04 2.68
C PRO A 103 -4.09 -14.89 2.10
N GLU A 104 -3.26 -15.15 1.09
CA GLU A 104 -2.54 -14.10 0.35
C GLU A 104 -3.50 -13.21 -0.45
N GLU A 105 -4.46 -13.80 -1.16
CA GLU A 105 -5.47 -13.02 -1.88
C GLU A 105 -6.30 -12.17 -0.88
N ALA A 106 -6.66 -12.74 0.27
CA ALA A 106 -7.42 -12.02 1.30
C ALA A 106 -6.64 -10.82 1.89
N SER A 107 -5.34 -11.00 2.15
CA SER A 107 -4.49 -9.91 2.65
C SER A 107 -4.25 -8.82 1.58
N LEU A 108 -4.11 -9.20 0.30
CA LEU A 108 -4.11 -8.26 -0.82
C LEU A 108 -5.42 -7.46 -0.89
N ILE A 109 -6.57 -8.15 -0.81
CA ILE A 109 -7.88 -7.51 -0.83
C ILE A 109 -8.06 -6.57 0.36
N SER A 110 -7.57 -6.95 1.54
CA SER A 110 -7.60 -6.09 2.72
C SER A 110 -6.79 -4.81 2.51
N ARG A 111 -5.62 -4.90 1.89
CA ARG A 111 -4.79 -3.74 1.52
C ARG A 111 -5.51 -2.86 0.49
N ILE A 112 -6.12 -3.43 -0.54
CA ILE A 112 -6.91 -2.69 -1.54
C ILE A 112 -8.07 -1.96 -0.87
N ASN A 113 -8.83 -2.65 -0.02
CA ASN A 113 -9.98 -2.05 0.69
C ASN A 113 -9.54 -0.88 1.59
N HIS A 114 -8.36 -0.94 2.20
CA HIS A 114 -7.84 0.18 2.98
C HIS A 114 -7.55 1.40 2.11
N ILE A 115 -6.94 1.22 0.93
CA ILE A 115 -6.72 2.30 -0.04
C ILE A 115 -8.05 2.90 -0.50
N LEU A 116 -9.03 2.04 -0.84
CA LEU A 116 -10.37 2.49 -1.24
C LEU A 116 -11.09 3.29 -0.14
N LYS A 117 -10.92 2.89 1.12
CA LYS A 117 -11.46 3.64 2.26
C LYS A 117 -10.85 5.04 2.34
N ASP A 118 -9.52 5.14 2.27
CA ASP A 118 -8.82 6.42 2.31
C ASP A 118 -9.21 7.32 1.12
N MET A 119 -9.44 6.73 -0.06
CA MET A 119 -9.96 7.44 -1.23
C MET A 119 -11.39 7.96 -1.01
N ASN A 120 -12.28 7.17 -0.40
CA ASN A 120 -13.64 7.59 -0.10
C ASN A 120 -13.68 8.77 0.90
N ASP A 121 -12.78 8.77 1.87
CA ASP A 121 -12.60 9.91 2.78
C ASP A 121 -12.14 11.17 2.02
N ASN A 122 -11.26 11.01 1.02
CA ASN A 122 -10.85 12.10 0.14
C ASN A 122 -11.97 12.56 -0.80
N MET A 123 -12.86 11.67 -1.27
CA MET A 123 -14.03 12.04 -2.07
C MET A 123 -14.93 13.04 -1.35
N THR A 124 -15.12 12.87 -0.05
CA THR A 124 -15.86 13.84 0.78
C THR A 124 -15.19 15.21 0.77
N LYS A 125 -13.85 15.27 0.84
CA LYS A 125 -13.09 16.52 0.75
C LYS A 125 -13.14 17.14 -0.65
N ILE A 126 -13.16 16.32 -1.71
CA ILE A 126 -13.32 16.79 -3.09
C ILE A 126 -14.68 17.45 -3.27
N ASN A 127 -15.75 16.88 -2.73
CA ASN A 127 -17.09 17.48 -2.76
C ASN A 127 -17.10 18.85 -2.06
N GLN A 128 -16.45 18.96 -0.89
CA GLN A 128 -16.32 20.24 -0.18
C GLN A 128 -15.48 21.24 -0.99
N TYR A 129 -14.37 20.79 -1.57
CA TYR A 129 -13.50 21.62 -2.40
C TYR A 129 -14.24 22.18 -3.61
N GLU A 130 -15.00 21.36 -4.33
CA GLU A 130 -15.83 21.78 -5.47
C GLU A 130 -16.84 22.86 -5.06
N HIS A 131 -17.52 22.66 -3.94
CA HIS A 131 -18.50 23.62 -3.42
C HIS A 131 -17.86 24.98 -3.08
N GLU A 132 -16.70 24.96 -2.40
CA GLU A 132 -15.99 26.18 -2.02
C GLU A 132 -15.41 26.92 -3.24
N VAL A 133 -14.93 26.19 -4.25
CA VAL A 133 -14.52 26.78 -5.54
C VAL A 133 -15.72 27.38 -6.26
N GLY A 134 -16.87 26.68 -6.29
CA GLY A 134 -18.10 27.19 -6.90
C GLY A 134 -18.55 28.51 -6.28
N LYS A 135 -18.55 28.61 -4.95
CA LYS A 135 -18.82 29.86 -4.22
C LYS A 135 -17.80 30.96 -4.55
N PHE A 136 -16.52 30.62 -4.58
CA PHE A 136 -15.45 31.58 -4.85
C PHE A 136 -15.59 32.20 -6.25
N VAL A 137 -15.86 31.38 -7.26
CA VAL A 137 -16.03 31.82 -8.66
C VAL A 137 -17.26 32.72 -8.83
N GLN A 138 -18.34 32.48 -8.06
CA GLN A 138 -19.55 33.30 -8.08
C GLN A 138 -19.43 34.59 -7.26
N SER A 139 -18.42 34.72 -6.40
CA SER A 139 -18.21 35.92 -5.57
C SER A 139 -17.80 37.12 -6.43
N ARG A 140 -18.40 38.28 -6.17
CA ARG A 140 -18.02 39.56 -6.82
C ARG A 140 -16.70 40.14 -6.33
N ASN A 141 -16.26 39.77 -5.13
CA ASN A 141 -14.98 40.18 -4.56
C ASN A 141 -14.15 38.93 -4.31
N GLN A 142 -13.23 38.64 -5.23
CA GLN A 142 -12.33 37.50 -5.13
C GLN A 142 -11.09 37.86 -4.30
N ASP A 143 -11.02 37.33 -3.08
CA ASP A 143 -9.83 37.49 -2.23
C ASP A 143 -8.67 36.63 -2.76
N PRO A 144 -7.50 37.22 -3.11
CA PRO A 144 -6.31 36.48 -3.54
C PRO A 144 -5.84 35.43 -2.52
N LYS A 145 -6.03 35.69 -1.23
CA LYS A 145 -5.61 34.77 -0.15
C LYS A 145 -6.49 33.52 -0.12
N ALA A 146 -7.81 33.70 -0.27
CA ALA A 146 -8.76 32.59 -0.45
C ALA A 146 -8.46 31.78 -1.71
N LYS A 147 -8.17 32.44 -2.85
CA LYS A 147 -7.77 31.75 -4.11
C LYS A 147 -6.55 30.87 -3.91
N LYS A 148 -5.50 31.39 -3.25
CA LYS A 148 -4.28 30.63 -2.95
C LYS A 148 -4.57 29.38 -2.12
N LYS A 149 -5.37 29.49 -1.07
CA LYS A 149 -5.76 28.35 -0.22
C LYS A 149 -6.50 27.26 -1.00
N LEU A 150 -7.39 27.66 -1.91
CA LEU A 150 -8.11 26.72 -2.78
C LEU A 150 -7.18 26.03 -3.79
N LEU A 151 -6.17 26.72 -4.32
CA LEU A 151 -5.16 26.10 -5.19
C LEU A 151 -4.31 25.08 -4.42
N GLU A 152 -3.89 25.41 -3.19
CA GLU A 152 -3.15 24.49 -2.31
C GLU A 152 -3.98 23.25 -1.96
N MET A 153 -5.27 23.41 -1.67
CA MET A 153 -6.19 22.28 -1.46
C MET A 153 -6.29 21.37 -2.70
N GLY A 154 -6.42 21.96 -3.90
CA GLY A 154 -6.44 21.20 -5.14
C GLY A 154 -5.15 20.41 -5.40
N MET A 155 -3.99 21.01 -5.12
CA MET A 155 -2.70 20.31 -5.21
C MET A 155 -2.61 19.15 -4.22
N PHE A 156 -3.01 19.37 -2.97
CA PHE A 156 -3.05 18.35 -1.94
C PHE A 156 -3.95 17.16 -2.31
N LEU A 157 -5.16 17.41 -2.81
CA LEU A 157 -6.09 16.36 -3.21
C LEU A 157 -5.57 15.56 -4.41
N SER A 158 -5.00 16.24 -5.41
CA SER A 158 -4.36 15.60 -6.58
C SER A 158 -3.20 14.70 -6.14
N GLU A 159 -2.34 15.16 -5.22
CA GLU A 159 -1.25 14.34 -4.67
C GLU A 159 -1.78 13.08 -3.95
N LYS A 160 -2.85 13.20 -3.16
CA LYS A 160 -3.44 12.04 -2.46
C LYS A 160 -4.00 10.99 -3.41
N LEU A 161 -4.62 11.41 -4.51
CA LEU A 161 -5.12 10.50 -5.52
C LEU A 161 -3.98 9.85 -6.32
N MET A 162 -2.92 10.60 -6.63
CA MET A 162 -1.71 10.04 -7.24
C MET A 162 -1.01 9.02 -6.33
N GLN A 163 -0.92 9.29 -5.03
CA GLN A 163 -0.41 8.33 -4.04
C GLN A 163 -1.24 7.04 -4.02
N ALA A 164 -2.57 7.14 -4.15
CA ALA A 164 -3.45 5.98 -4.23
C ALA A 164 -3.22 5.16 -5.50
N LEU A 165 -3.08 5.82 -6.67
CA LEU A 165 -2.75 5.16 -7.93
C LEU A 165 -1.44 4.40 -7.85
N LEU A 166 -0.37 5.03 -7.39
CA LEU A 166 0.93 4.38 -7.21
C LEU A 166 0.84 3.19 -6.25
N ALA A 167 0.06 3.32 -5.17
CA ALA A 167 -0.14 2.23 -4.22
C ALA A 167 -0.90 1.05 -4.83
N LEU A 168 -1.88 1.30 -5.70
CA LEU A 168 -2.64 0.27 -6.42
C LEU A 168 -1.81 -0.38 -7.52
N ASP A 169 -1.02 0.38 -8.28
CA ASP A 169 -0.14 -0.12 -9.33
C ASP A 169 0.96 -1.03 -8.76
N GLY A 170 1.45 -0.71 -7.56
CA GLY A 170 2.38 -1.56 -6.83
C GLY A 170 1.80 -2.89 -6.34
N ILE A 171 0.49 -3.15 -6.48
CA ILE A 171 -0.13 -4.41 -6.07
C ILE A 171 -0.04 -5.42 -7.21
N GLN A 172 0.76 -6.47 -7.01
CA GLN A 172 0.86 -7.59 -7.93
C GLN A 172 -0.12 -8.71 -7.56
N CYS A 173 -1.03 -9.03 -8.47
CA CYS A 173 -2.01 -10.12 -8.30
C CYS A 173 -1.54 -11.37 -9.04
N GLN A 174 -1.30 -12.46 -8.29
CA GLN A 174 -0.94 -13.77 -8.85
C GLN A 174 -2.06 -14.34 -9.75
N PRO A 175 -1.75 -15.29 -10.65
CA PRO A 175 -2.77 -16.05 -11.38
C PRO A 175 -3.78 -16.68 -10.43
N GLY A 176 -5.07 -16.60 -10.75
CA GLY A 176 -6.16 -17.11 -9.90
C GLY A 176 -6.70 -16.11 -8.87
N PHE A 177 -6.02 -15.00 -8.59
CA PHE A 177 -6.49 -13.96 -7.66
C PHE A 177 -7.46 -12.97 -8.36
N HIS A 178 -8.56 -13.52 -8.88
CA HIS A 178 -9.51 -12.78 -9.70
C HIS A 178 -10.22 -11.67 -8.92
N THR A 179 -10.59 -11.91 -7.67
CA THR A 179 -11.30 -10.91 -6.84
C THR A 179 -10.37 -9.75 -6.49
N ALA A 180 -9.12 -10.03 -6.13
CA ALA A 180 -8.13 -8.98 -5.88
C ALA A 180 -7.87 -8.13 -7.13
N ARG A 181 -7.72 -8.78 -8.30
CA ARG A 181 -7.49 -8.08 -9.58
C ARG A 181 -8.66 -7.18 -9.96
N GLN A 182 -9.89 -7.66 -9.79
CA GLN A 182 -11.10 -6.90 -10.07
C GLN A 182 -11.22 -5.68 -9.16
N LYS A 183 -11.09 -5.87 -7.84
CA LYS A 183 -11.11 -4.76 -6.86
C LYS A 183 -10.01 -3.72 -7.11
N ARG A 184 -8.81 -4.17 -7.47
CA ARG A 184 -7.70 -3.27 -7.83
C ARG A 184 -8.07 -2.42 -9.04
N LYS A 185 -8.64 -3.03 -10.09
CA LYS A 185 -9.09 -2.33 -11.31
C LYS A 185 -10.15 -1.29 -10.99
N GLU A 186 -11.15 -1.64 -10.18
CA GLU A 186 -12.19 -0.72 -9.71
C GLU A 186 -11.58 0.47 -8.95
N GLY A 187 -10.60 0.21 -8.07
CA GLY A 187 -9.89 1.27 -7.36
C GLY A 187 -9.09 2.19 -8.26
N VAL A 188 -8.41 1.66 -9.29
CA VAL A 188 -7.67 2.48 -10.26
C VAL A 188 -8.62 3.38 -11.02
N ASN A 189 -9.72 2.83 -11.55
CA ASN A 189 -10.73 3.61 -12.27
C ASN A 189 -11.29 4.74 -11.39
N LEU A 190 -11.68 4.43 -10.15
CA LEU A 190 -12.21 5.42 -9.21
C LEU A 190 -11.16 6.52 -8.90
N ALA A 191 -9.89 6.16 -8.74
CA ALA A 191 -8.84 7.13 -8.45
C ALA A 191 -8.59 8.06 -9.66
N GLN A 192 -8.63 7.52 -10.87
CA GLN A 192 -8.53 8.30 -12.11
C GLN A 192 -9.71 9.26 -12.26
N ASP A 193 -10.96 8.78 -12.11
CA ASP A 193 -12.16 9.61 -12.21
C ASP A 193 -12.15 10.77 -11.20
N LEU A 194 -11.76 10.49 -9.94
CA LEU A 194 -11.64 11.53 -8.91
C LEU A 194 -10.50 12.50 -9.22
N HIS A 195 -9.39 12.02 -9.80
CA HIS A 195 -8.24 12.86 -10.13
C HIS A 195 -8.58 13.83 -11.26
N ASP A 196 -9.23 13.33 -12.32
CA ASP A 196 -9.71 14.14 -13.43
C ASP A 196 -10.71 15.20 -12.95
N ARG A 197 -11.63 14.83 -12.04
CA ARG A 197 -12.55 15.79 -11.41
C ARG A 197 -11.80 16.89 -10.64
N VAL A 198 -10.79 16.55 -9.84
CA VAL A 198 -9.97 17.54 -9.13
C VAL A 198 -9.24 18.46 -10.10
N ASP A 199 -8.70 17.94 -11.20
CA ASP A 199 -8.03 18.76 -12.22
C ASP A 199 -8.98 19.70 -12.96
N GLN A 200 -10.22 19.26 -13.24
CA GLN A 200 -11.27 20.12 -13.79
C GLN A 200 -11.61 21.28 -12.83
N ILE A 201 -11.80 20.99 -11.54
CA ILE A 201 -12.08 22.02 -10.52
C ILE A 201 -10.90 23.01 -10.43
N LYS A 202 -9.65 22.51 -10.43
CA LYS A 202 -8.45 23.36 -10.44
C LYS A 202 -8.37 24.25 -11.68
N ALA A 203 -8.75 23.74 -12.85
CA ALA A 203 -8.76 24.51 -14.10
C ALA A 203 -9.77 25.66 -14.03
N ILE A 204 -10.98 25.41 -13.51
CA ILE A 204 -12.00 26.44 -13.27
C ILE A 204 -11.46 27.54 -12.36
N LEU A 205 -10.85 27.16 -11.22
CA LEU A 205 -10.30 28.12 -10.26
C LEU A 205 -9.14 28.95 -10.83
N LYS A 206 -8.28 28.35 -11.65
CA LYS A 206 -7.18 29.07 -12.32
C LYS A 206 -7.71 30.13 -13.28
N ASN A 207 -8.76 29.79 -14.05
CA ASN A 207 -9.38 30.65 -15.05
C ASN A 207 -10.29 31.74 -14.47
N ALA A 208 -10.65 31.65 -13.19
CA ALA A 208 -11.40 32.70 -12.50
C ALA A 208 -10.55 33.97 -12.36
N SER A 209 -10.94 35.04 -13.06
CA SER A 209 -10.30 36.37 -12.99
C SER A 209 -10.43 36.97 -11.60
N LEU A 210 -9.34 37.54 -11.07
CA LEU A 210 -9.37 38.37 -9.85
C LEU A 210 -10.12 39.68 -10.09
#